data_AF-R5YCW9-F1
#
_entry.id   AF-R5YCW9-F1
#
_cell.length_a   1.000
_cell.length_b   1.000
_cell.length_c   1.000
_cell.angle_alpha   90.00
_cell.angle_beta   90.00
_cell.angle_gamma   90.00
#
_symmetry.space_group_name_H-M   'P 1'
#
loop_
_entity.id
_entity.type
_entity.pdbx_description
1 polymer ?
#
loop_
_entity_poly.entity_id
_entity_poly.type
_entity_poly.pdbx_seq_one_letter_code
_entity_poly.pdbx_strand_id
1 'polypeptide(L)'
;MKRGKEDNRGFSLIELVIVMVIMAILVGIAGVYIFPYIRKSKEARDVQKMSAYCTDAMNAYISSAEKLDEKKIYTITVTKGSPKWRVDAKDDSGTEVEILKNEFVGFNQLDTYAPEFESKEGQKINKITIQCKNGTPSAKLTVEGPEDASIFTIEAK
;
A
#
# COMPACT_ATOMS: atom_id res chain seq x y z
N MET A 1 11.19 5.90 -71.60
CA MET A 1 10.57 5.65 -70.27
C MET A 1 11.54 4.84 -69.41
N LYS A 2 12.12 5.42 -68.35
CA LYS A 2 12.90 4.67 -67.35
C LYS A 2 11.91 4.12 -66.32
N ARG A 3 11.72 2.81 -66.26
CA ARG A 3 11.01 2.13 -65.16
C ARG A 3 11.96 2.06 -63.96
N GLY A 4 11.59 2.71 -62.86
CA GLY A 4 12.26 2.52 -61.57
C GLY A 4 12.07 1.08 -61.13
N LYS A 5 13.17 0.38 -60.80
CA LYS A 5 13.11 -0.93 -60.17
C LYS A 5 12.86 -0.70 -58.68
N GLU A 6 11.72 -1.17 -58.18
CA GLU A 6 11.44 -1.25 -56.76
C GLU A 6 12.26 -2.43 -56.18
N ASP A 7 13.27 -2.10 -55.38
CA ASP A 7 14.00 -3.07 -54.55
C ASP A 7 13.09 -3.50 -53.41
N ASN A 8 12.33 -4.58 -53.62
CA ASN A 8 11.67 -5.29 -52.52
C ASN A 8 12.73 -6.09 -51.74
N ARG A 9 13.55 -5.38 -50.94
CA ARG A 9 14.34 -5.98 -49.87
C ARG A 9 13.40 -6.33 -48.71
N GLY A 10 12.59 -7.36 -48.93
CA GLY A 10 11.82 -7.99 -47.87
C GLY A 10 12.76 -8.63 -46.85
N PHE A 11 12.36 -8.56 -45.57
CA PHE A 11 13.04 -9.23 -44.47
C PHE A 11 13.19 -10.72 -44.81
N SER A 12 14.41 -11.26 -44.74
CA SER A 12 14.62 -12.67 -45.04
C SER A 12 14.05 -13.53 -43.92
N LEU A 13 13.50 -14.70 -44.27
CA LEU A 13 12.93 -15.64 -43.30
C LEU A 13 13.98 -16.05 -42.25
N ILE A 14 15.24 -16.15 -42.64
CA ILE A 14 16.36 -16.44 -41.73
C ILE A 14 16.60 -15.31 -40.73
N GLU A 15 16.47 -14.05 -41.15
CA GLU A 15 16.64 -12.89 -40.28
C GLU A 15 15.55 -12.88 -39.20
N LEU A 16 14.31 -13.26 -39.56
CA LEU A 16 13.19 -13.36 -38.63
C LEU A 16 13.38 -14.49 -37.60
N VAL A 17 13.87 -15.66 -38.04
CA VAL A 17 14.18 -16.81 -37.17
C VAL A 17 15.28 -16.47 -36.16
N ILE A 18 16.31 -15.72 -36.56
CA ILE A 18 17.36 -15.29 -35.64
C ILE A 18 16.80 -14.34 -34.57
N VAL A 19 15.93 -13.41 -34.96
CA VAL A 19 15.31 -12.46 -34.02
C VAL A 19 14.46 -13.18 -32.97
N MET A 20 13.63 -14.16 -33.35
CA MET A 20 12.82 -14.90 -32.37
C MET A 20 13.68 -15.71 -31.40
N VAL A 21 14.81 -16.26 -31.86
CA VAL A 21 15.74 -17.01 -31.00
C VAL A 21 16.39 -16.08 -29.98
N ILE A 22 16.86 -14.91 -30.42
CA ILE A 22 17.48 -13.93 -29.52
C ILE A 22 16.44 -13.40 -28.53
N MET A 23 15.22 -13.07 -28.97
CA MET A 23 14.14 -12.65 -28.07
C MET A 23 13.77 -13.71 -27.04
N ALA A 24 13.75 -14.99 -27.43
CA ALA A 24 13.47 -16.09 -26.49
C ALA A 24 14.54 -16.18 -25.38
N ILE A 25 15.82 -16.04 -25.73
CA ILE A 25 16.92 -16.02 -24.76
C ILE A 25 16.81 -14.79 -23.84
N LEU A 26 16.55 -13.61 -24.40
CA LEU A 26 16.44 -12.36 -23.65
C LEU A 26 15.27 -12.38 -22.65
N VAL A 27 14.09 -12.84 -23.07
CA VAL A 27 12.91 -12.95 -22.18
C VAL A 27 13.14 -14.01 -21.11
N GLY A 28 13.83 -15.10 -21.43
CA GLY A 28 14.19 -16.15 -20.47
C GLY A 28 15.03 -15.62 -19.30
N ILE A 29 16.07 -14.83 -19.59
CA ILE A 29 16.92 -14.21 -18.56
C ILE A 29 16.15 -13.09 -17.85
N ALA A 30 15.45 -12.23 -18.59
CA ALA A 30 14.71 -11.12 -17.99
C ALA A 30 13.69 -11.59 -16.94
N GLY A 31 13.02 -12.74 -17.16
CA GLY A 31 12.03 -13.29 -16.22
C GLY A 31 12.58 -13.55 -14.81
N VAL A 32 13.77 -14.15 -14.69
CA VAL A 32 14.38 -14.45 -13.38
C VAL A 32 14.84 -13.20 -12.64
N TYR A 33 15.26 -12.17 -13.38
CA TYR A 33 15.68 -10.90 -12.78
C TYR A 33 14.51 -10.02 -12.39
N ILE A 34 13.41 -9.99 -13.16
CA ILE A 34 12.29 -9.05 -12.93
C ILE A 34 11.38 -9.48 -11.78
N PHE A 35 11.19 -10.79 -11.57
CA PHE A 35 10.26 -11.32 -10.57
C PHE A 35 10.45 -10.77 -9.15
N PRO A 36 11.66 -10.75 -8.56
CA PRO A 36 11.86 -10.17 -7.22
C PRO A 36 11.60 -8.65 -7.17
N TYR A 37 11.89 -7.93 -8.26
CA TYR A 37 11.64 -6.48 -8.32
C TYR A 37 10.14 -6.17 -8.34
N ILE A 38 9.33 -6.96 -9.06
CA ILE A 38 7.86 -6.81 -9.03
C ILE A 38 7.34 -7.04 -7.61
N ARG A 39 7.83 -8.07 -6.90
CA ARG A 39 7.41 -8.33 -5.51
C ARG A 39 7.74 -7.15 -4.61
N LYS A 40 8.98 -6.67 -4.63
CA LYS A 40 9.42 -5.53 -3.83
C LYS A 40 8.67 -4.24 -4.17
N SER A 41 8.33 -4.04 -5.45
CA SER A 41 7.53 -2.89 -5.89
C SER A 41 6.11 -2.93 -5.31
N LYS A 42 5.47 -4.10 -5.29
CA LYS A 42 4.16 -4.28 -4.67
C LYS A 42 4.20 -4.04 -3.15
N GLU A 43 5.21 -4.59 -2.47
CA GLU A 43 5.43 -4.34 -1.04
C GLU A 43 5.61 -2.84 -0.76
N ALA A 44 6.44 -2.15 -1.55
CA ALA A 44 6.65 -0.71 -1.41
C ALA A 44 5.36 0.10 -1.62
N ARG A 45 4.51 -0.29 -2.58
CA ARG A 45 3.21 0.35 -2.81
C ARG A 45 2.25 0.14 -1.65
N ASP A 46 2.22 -1.05 -1.06
CA ASP A 46 1.40 -1.33 0.12
C ASP A 46 1.90 -0.53 1.34
N VAL A 47 3.23 -0.41 1.52
CA VAL A 47 3.82 0.45 2.55
C VAL A 47 3.45 1.92 2.33
N GLN A 48 3.45 2.41 1.09
CA GLN A 48 2.98 3.77 0.78
C GLN A 48 1.51 3.99 1.16
N LYS A 49 0.63 3.01 0.92
CA LYS A 49 -0.77 3.08 1.38
C LYS A 49 -0.85 3.14 2.90
N MET A 50 -0.07 2.33 3.60
CA MET A 50 0.03 2.38 5.07
C MET A 50 0.53 3.74 5.56
N SER A 51 1.54 4.32 4.90
CA SER A 51 2.03 5.66 5.25
C SER A 51 0.94 6.72 5.08
N ALA A 52 0.16 6.64 4.00
CA ALA A 52 -0.97 7.54 3.79
C ALA A 52 -2.00 7.40 4.93
N TYR A 53 -2.37 6.19 5.33
CA TYR A 53 -3.28 5.99 6.48
C TYR A 53 -2.70 6.51 7.79
N CYS A 54 -1.39 6.38 8.01
CA CYS A 54 -0.73 6.96 9.17
C CYS A 54 -0.84 8.50 9.17
N THR A 55 -0.64 9.13 8.02
CA THR A 55 -0.84 10.58 7.84
C THR A 55 -2.30 10.99 8.03
N ASP A 56 -3.26 10.24 7.48
CA ASP A 56 -4.69 10.50 7.65
C ASP A 56 -5.12 10.39 9.11
N ALA A 57 -4.60 9.40 9.84
CA ALA A 57 -4.80 9.25 11.28
C ALA A 57 -4.26 10.44 12.06
N MET A 58 -3.07 10.93 11.68
CA MET A 58 -2.47 12.11 12.29
C MET A 58 -3.27 13.38 11.98
N ASN A 59 -3.80 13.52 10.76
CA ASN A 59 -4.67 14.63 10.39
C ASN A 59 -6.02 14.57 11.13
N ALA A 60 -6.63 13.39 11.24
CA ALA A 60 -7.84 13.16 12.04
C ALA A 60 -7.61 13.48 13.53
N TYR A 61 -6.42 13.18 14.02
CA TYR A 61 -6.01 13.50 15.37
C TYR A 61 -5.86 15.01 15.59
N ILE A 62 -5.10 15.69 14.72
CA ILE A 62 -4.87 17.14 14.80
C ILE A 62 -6.18 17.92 14.66
N SER A 63 -7.05 17.54 13.74
CA SER A 63 -8.37 18.16 13.56
C SER A 63 -9.30 17.96 14.76
N SER A 64 -9.10 16.87 15.51
CA SER A 64 -9.86 16.59 16.74
C SER A 64 -9.20 17.12 18.01
N ALA A 65 -7.98 17.68 17.94
CA ALA A 65 -7.11 17.89 19.10
C ALA A 65 -7.76 18.74 20.21
N GLU A 66 -8.58 19.74 19.87
CA GLU A 66 -9.28 20.60 20.85
C GLU A 66 -10.27 19.85 21.74
N LYS A 67 -10.76 18.68 21.29
CA LYS A 67 -11.74 17.84 21.99
C LYS A 67 -11.10 16.61 22.61
N LEU A 68 -9.79 16.44 22.46
CA LEU A 68 -9.02 15.30 22.95
C LEU A 68 -8.14 15.74 24.12
N ASP A 69 -8.05 14.91 25.15
CA ASP A 69 -7.08 15.08 26.23
C ASP A 69 -5.66 14.86 25.71
N GLU A 70 -4.81 15.88 25.85
CA GLU A 70 -3.41 15.89 25.40
C GLU A 70 -2.53 14.84 26.06
N LYS A 71 -2.92 14.35 27.25
CA LYS A 71 -2.16 13.38 28.05
C LYS A 71 -2.48 11.94 27.68
N LYS A 72 -3.61 11.69 27.02
CA LYS A 72 -4.05 10.35 26.64
C LYS A 72 -3.41 9.90 25.34
N ILE A 73 -3.30 8.57 25.20
CA ILE A 73 -2.95 7.91 23.95
C ILE A 73 -4.24 7.49 23.26
N TYR A 74 -4.32 7.72 21.96
CA TYR A 74 -5.47 7.32 21.15
C TYR A 74 -5.05 6.25 20.17
N THR A 75 -5.85 5.19 20.07
CA THR A 75 -5.61 4.05 19.20
C THR A 75 -6.75 3.91 18.21
N ILE A 76 -6.44 4.05 16.92
CA ILE A 76 -7.33 3.71 15.82
C ILE A 76 -7.04 2.27 15.41
N THR A 77 -8.06 1.43 15.34
CA THR A 77 -7.97 0.04 14.91
C THR A 77 -8.84 -0.16 13.68
N VAL A 78 -8.23 -0.64 12.59
CA VAL A 78 -8.92 -1.03 11.36
C VAL A 78 -8.85 -2.54 11.26
N THR A 79 -9.98 -3.23 11.44
CA THR A 79 -10.06 -4.70 11.42
C THR A 79 -10.72 -5.19 10.15
N LYS A 80 -10.13 -6.20 9.52
CA LYS A 80 -10.71 -6.84 8.34
C LYS A 80 -12.08 -7.43 8.67
N GLY A 81 -13.06 -7.07 7.85
CA GLY A 81 -14.42 -7.57 7.92
C GLY A 81 -14.96 -7.88 6.53
N SER A 82 -16.15 -8.47 6.48
CA SER A 82 -16.88 -8.75 5.23
C SER A 82 -18.30 -8.17 5.35
N PRO A 83 -18.78 -7.36 4.39
CA PRO A 83 -18.13 -6.97 3.12
C PRO A 83 -17.11 -5.82 3.24
N LYS A 84 -17.00 -5.21 4.41
CA LYS A 84 -16.20 -4.00 4.68
C LYS A 84 -15.32 -4.16 5.91
N TRP A 85 -14.25 -3.36 5.98
CA TRP A 85 -13.44 -3.28 7.20
C TRP A 85 -14.17 -2.50 8.28
N ARG A 86 -13.85 -2.79 9.53
CA ARG A 86 -14.38 -2.10 10.71
C ARG A 86 -13.33 -1.13 11.21
N VAL A 87 -13.74 0.09 11.51
CA VAL A 87 -12.88 1.13 12.07
C VAL A 87 -13.39 1.48 13.46
N ASP A 88 -12.50 1.40 14.44
CA ASP A 88 -12.74 1.73 15.83
C ASP A 88 -11.66 2.71 16.31
N ALA A 89 -12.00 3.65 17.18
CA ALA A 89 -11.04 4.55 17.81
C ALA A 89 -11.29 4.58 19.32
N LYS A 90 -10.24 4.37 20.11
CA LYS A 90 -10.32 4.31 21.57
C LYS A 90 -9.19 5.10 22.23
N ASP A 91 -9.45 5.61 23.43
CA ASP A 91 -8.38 6.10 24.29
C ASP A 91 -7.66 4.95 25.01
N ASP A 92 -6.61 5.28 25.76
CA ASP A 92 -5.82 4.36 26.58
C ASP A 92 -6.61 3.69 27.71
N SER A 93 -7.77 4.22 28.06
CA SER A 93 -8.71 3.65 29.03
C SER A 93 -9.71 2.69 28.37
N GLY A 94 -9.68 2.54 27.04
CA GLY A 94 -10.60 1.71 26.27
C GLY A 94 -11.94 2.38 25.95
N THR A 95 -12.09 3.67 26.27
CA THR A 95 -13.29 4.47 25.96
C THR A 95 -13.33 4.76 24.47
N GLU A 96 -14.50 4.63 23.85
CA GLU A 96 -14.67 4.96 22.43
C GLU A 96 -14.55 6.47 22.19
N VAL A 97 -13.87 6.82 21.10
CA VAL A 97 -13.61 8.20 20.69
C VAL A 97 -14.19 8.40 19.29
N GLU A 98 -15.52 8.56 19.23
CA GLU A 98 -16.26 8.60 17.96
C GLU A 98 -15.80 9.73 17.03
N ILE A 99 -15.41 10.88 17.57
CA ILE A 99 -14.92 12.00 16.75
C ILE A 99 -13.67 11.60 15.94
N LEU A 100 -12.71 10.95 16.58
CA LEU A 100 -11.47 10.53 15.93
C LEU A 100 -11.74 9.46 14.86
N LYS A 101 -12.65 8.54 15.16
CA LYS A 101 -13.14 7.55 14.19
C LYS A 101 -13.77 8.23 12.97
N ASN A 102 -14.69 9.17 13.19
CA ASN A 102 -15.43 9.83 12.12
C ASN A 102 -14.52 10.69 11.23
N GLU A 103 -13.59 11.45 11.82
CA GLU A 103 -12.59 12.22 11.06
C GLU A 103 -11.70 11.28 10.24
N PHE A 104 -11.16 10.22 10.84
CA PHE A 104 -10.30 9.26 10.13
C PHE A 104 -11.02 8.60 8.96
N VAL A 105 -12.24 8.10 9.19
CA VAL A 105 -13.09 7.54 8.12
C VAL A 105 -13.42 8.59 7.07
N GLY A 106 -13.60 9.85 7.45
CA GLY A 106 -13.82 10.97 6.54
C GLY A 106 -12.67 11.17 5.55
N PHE A 107 -11.43 10.91 5.96
CA PHE A 107 -10.25 11.01 5.09
C PHE A 107 -10.07 9.80 4.15
N ASN A 108 -10.33 8.58 4.62
CA ASN A 108 -9.91 7.36 3.90
C ASN A 108 -11.03 6.40 3.49
N GLN A 109 -12.23 6.55 4.03
CA GLN A 109 -13.40 5.73 3.72
C GLN A 109 -13.18 4.21 3.92
N LEU A 110 -12.29 3.81 4.84
CA LEU A 110 -11.96 2.39 5.09
C LEU A 110 -13.12 1.58 5.69
N ASP A 111 -14.14 2.25 6.21
CA ASP A 111 -15.39 1.63 6.66
C ASP A 111 -16.38 1.37 5.52
N THR A 112 -16.05 1.79 4.29
CA THR A 112 -16.91 1.71 3.11
C THR A 112 -16.20 0.89 2.04
N TYR A 113 -14.92 1.19 1.79
CA TYR A 113 -14.08 0.53 0.80
C TYR A 113 -12.95 -0.23 1.48
N ALA A 114 -12.87 -1.54 1.23
CA ALA A 114 -11.77 -2.34 1.73
C ALA A 114 -10.45 -1.92 1.06
N PRO A 115 -9.32 -1.85 1.79
CA PRO A 115 -8.04 -1.56 1.19
C PRO A 115 -7.60 -2.69 0.26
N GLU A 116 -7.11 -2.34 -0.92
CA GLU A 116 -6.62 -3.29 -1.92
C GLU A 116 -5.10 -3.44 -1.84
N PHE A 117 -4.61 -4.43 -1.12
CA PHE A 117 -3.17 -4.74 -1.05
C PHE A 117 -2.71 -5.62 -2.21
N GLU A 118 -1.56 -5.30 -2.78
CA GLU A 118 -1.04 -5.98 -3.97
C GLU A 118 0.00 -7.05 -3.65
N SER A 119 0.74 -6.88 -2.55
CA SER A 119 1.75 -7.84 -2.11
C SER A 119 1.10 -9.04 -1.41
N LYS A 120 1.78 -10.19 -1.46
CA LYS A 120 1.32 -11.40 -0.77
C LYS A 120 1.19 -11.17 0.74
N GLU A 121 2.15 -10.48 1.33
CA GLU A 121 2.13 -10.14 2.75
C GLU A 121 1.04 -9.12 3.06
N GLY A 122 0.86 -8.09 2.23
CA GLY A 122 -0.20 -7.10 2.40
C GLY A 122 -1.61 -7.72 2.38
N GLN A 123 -1.84 -8.72 1.53
CA GLN A 123 -3.12 -9.45 1.46
C GLN A 123 -3.44 -10.28 2.72
N LYS A 124 -2.42 -10.64 3.51
CA LYS A 124 -2.57 -11.33 4.79
C LYS A 124 -2.96 -10.38 5.93
N ILE A 125 -2.84 -9.05 5.74
CA ILE A 125 -3.22 -8.08 6.77
C ILE A 125 -4.68 -8.28 7.15
N ASN A 126 -4.92 -8.50 8.44
CA ASN A 126 -6.24 -8.66 9.03
C ASN A 126 -6.58 -7.56 10.03
N LYS A 127 -5.59 -6.79 10.49
CA LYS A 127 -5.77 -5.67 11.41
C LYS A 127 -4.64 -4.66 11.25
N ILE A 128 -4.99 -3.38 11.29
CA ILE A 128 -4.07 -2.23 11.29
C ILE A 128 -4.34 -1.47 12.59
N THR A 129 -3.29 -1.14 13.34
CA THR A 129 -3.38 -0.39 14.59
C THR A 129 -2.53 0.87 14.45
N ILE A 130 -3.11 2.04 14.70
CA ILE A 130 -2.43 3.34 14.65
C ILE A 130 -2.56 4.00 16.01
N GLN A 131 -1.45 4.29 16.67
CA GLN A 131 -1.42 4.95 17.98
C GLN A 131 -0.91 6.38 17.85
N CYS A 132 -1.69 7.36 18.30
CA CYS A 132 -1.39 8.80 18.26
C CYS A 132 -1.22 9.37 19.68
N LYS A 133 -0.28 10.30 19.87
CA LYS A 133 -0.02 11.02 21.14
C LYS A 133 0.15 12.53 20.90
N ASN A 134 -0.48 13.38 21.73
CA ASN A 134 -0.44 14.85 21.56
C ASN A 134 0.85 15.50 22.02
N GLY A 135 1.37 15.11 23.20
CA GLY A 135 2.50 15.81 23.82
C GLY A 135 3.80 15.76 23.01
N THR A 136 3.90 14.82 22.07
CA THR A 136 4.89 14.81 20.99
C THR A 136 4.21 14.10 19.83
N PRO A 137 3.81 14.82 18.74
CA PRO A 137 2.97 14.29 17.69
C PRO A 137 3.63 13.07 17.05
N SER A 138 3.29 11.89 17.54
CA SER A 138 3.90 10.64 17.09
C SER A 138 2.79 9.67 16.77
N ALA A 139 2.87 9.08 15.58
CA ALA A 139 1.95 8.08 15.10
C ALA A 139 2.73 6.80 14.84
N LYS A 140 2.35 5.71 15.51
CA LYS A 140 2.90 4.38 15.25
C LYS A 140 1.85 3.50 14.61
N LEU A 141 2.09 3.07 13.38
CA LEU A 141 1.27 2.12 12.67
C LEU A 141 1.91 0.72 12.75
N THR A 142 1.11 -0.27 13.13
CA THR A 142 1.48 -1.69 13.13
C THR A 142 0.36 -2.51 12.48
N VAL A 143 0.69 -3.71 12.02
CA VAL A 143 -0.26 -4.62 11.38
C VAL A 143 -0.18 -6.03 11.97
N GLU A 144 -1.28 -6.77 11.90
CA GLU A 144 -1.35 -8.20 12.22
C GLU A 144 -1.75 -9.00 10.97
N GLY A 145 -1.27 -10.25 10.88
CA GLY A 145 -1.58 -11.19 9.80
C GLY A 145 -0.39 -11.61 8.91
N PRO A 146 0.46 -10.70 8.41
CA PRO A 146 1.67 -11.05 7.65
C PRO A 146 2.65 -11.91 8.46
N GLU A 147 3.47 -12.71 7.77
CA GLU A 147 4.56 -13.47 8.41
C GLU A 147 5.69 -12.55 8.88
N ASP A 148 5.95 -11.49 8.12
CA ASP A 148 6.85 -10.40 8.51
C ASP A 148 6.07 -9.08 8.57
N ALA A 149 5.58 -8.73 9.77
CA ALA A 149 4.87 -7.48 10.00
C ALA A 149 5.79 -6.25 10.09
N SER A 150 7.12 -6.45 10.17
CA SER A 150 8.07 -5.34 10.36
C SER A 150 8.12 -4.42 9.15
N ILE A 151 7.92 -4.96 7.95
CA ILE A 151 7.93 -4.19 6.70
C ILE A 151 6.81 -3.14 6.62
N PHE A 152 5.73 -3.32 7.37
CA PHE A 152 4.59 -2.40 7.42
C PHE A 152 4.57 -1.53 8.68
N THR A 153 5.58 -1.63 9.54
CA THR A 153 5.66 -0.78 10.74
C THR A 153 6.12 0.62 10.34
N ILE A 154 5.35 1.64 10.68
CA ILE A 154 5.64 3.03 10.36
C ILE A 154 5.62 3.84 11.64
N GLU A 155 6.67 4.62 11.86
CA GLU A 155 6.75 5.59 12.95
C GLU A 155 6.86 6.99 12.34
N ALA A 156 5.83 7.80 12.54
CA ALA A 156 5.89 9.25 12.32
C ALA A 156 6.18 9.91 13.67
N LYS A 157 7.07 10.90 13.68
CA LYS A 157 7.46 11.72 14.84
C LYS A 157 7.25 13.19 14.53
#